data_AF-A0A938RNX7-F1
#
_entry.id   AF-A0A938RNX7-F1
#
_cell.length_a   1.000
_cell.length_b   1.000
_cell.length_c   1.000
_cell.angle_alpha   90.00
_cell.angle_beta   90.00
_cell.angle_gamma   90.00
#
_symmetry.space_group_name_H-M   'P 1'
#
loop_
_entity.id
_entity.type
_entity.pdbx_description
1 polymer ?
#
loop_
_entity_poly.entity_id
_entity_poly.type
_entity_poly.pdbx_seq_one_letter_code
_entity_poly.pdbx_strand_id
1 'polypeptide(L)'
;MRKATIRRKTSETDVSVEVNLDGKGEGRIDTSVPFLDHMLNLFCKHGSLDLTVRSQGDIAIDAHHLVEDVGICLGQAVRKSLGDRHGISRYGTAVVPMDESLCSVTMDLSGRPYLIWRVKLGSARIGEFDP
;
A
#
# COMPACT_ATOMS: atom_id res chain seq x y z
N MET A 1 -1.06 19.62 -6.82
CA MET A 1 -0.39 18.31 -6.87
C MET A 1 -0.69 17.58 -5.58
N ARG A 2 -1.31 16.41 -5.66
CA ARG A 2 -1.78 15.63 -4.50
C ARG A 2 -0.66 14.80 -3.91
N LYS A 3 0.12 15.44 -3.02
CA LYS A 3 1.31 14.85 -2.39
C LYS A 3 1.27 14.90 -0.88
N ALA A 4 1.84 13.87 -0.24
CA ALA A 4 2.00 13.82 1.20
C ALA A 4 3.13 12.89 1.61
N THR A 5 3.79 13.25 2.70
CA THR A 5 4.77 12.41 3.41
C THR A 5 4.28 12.15 4.81
N ILE A 6 4.41 10.90 5.25
CA ILE A 6 4.14 10.42 6.60
C ILE A 6 5.41 9.75 7.11
N ARG A 7 5.76 10.03 8.36
CA ARG A 7 6.82 9.35 9.10
C ARG A 7 6.26 8.86 10.42
N ARG A 8 6.56 7.62 10.77
CA ARG A 8 6.09 6.99 12.00
C ARG A 8 7.22 6.13 12.56
N LYS A 9 7.44 6.26 13.87
CA LYS A 9 8.45 5.50 14.60
C LYS A 9 7.83 4.92 15.86
N THR A 10 8.04 3.63 16.08
CA THR A 10 7.66 2.89 17.30
C THR A 10 8.91 2.22 17.88
N SER A 11 8.71 1.38 18.89
CA SER A 11 9.75 0.45 19.36
C SER A 11 10.04 -0.68 18.37
N GLU A 12 9.10 -0.99 17.48
CA GLU A 12 9.16 -2.12 16.54
C GLU A 12 9.65 -1.68 15.16
N THR A 13 9.26 -0.49 14.70
CA THR A 13 9.51 -0.03 13.33
C THR A 13 9.89 1.46 13.22
N ASP A 14 10.56 1.82 12.12
CA ASP A 14 10.80 3.19 11.66
C ASP A 14 10.43 3.26 10.17
N VAL A 15 9.32 3.95 9.85
CA VAL A 15 8.68 3.95 8.53
C VAL A 15 8.51 5.38 8.02
N SER A 16 8.91 5.60 6.77
CA SER A 16 8.66 6.82 6.01
C SER A 16 8.01 6.49 4.67
N VAL A 17 6.85 7.07 4.40
CA VAL A 17 6.10 6.92 3.14
C VAL A 17 5.83 8.28 2.52
N GLU A 18 6.18 8.46 1.26
CA GLU A 18 5.81 9.62 0.43
C GLU A 18 4.99 9.16 -0.77
N VAL A 19 3.85 9.80 -1.00
CA VAL A 19 2.93 9.50 -2.11
C VAL A 19 2.70 10.75 -2.96
N ASN A 20 2.70 10.56 -4.28
CA ASN A 20 2.15 11.49 -5.27
C ASN A 20 1.01 10.82 -6.05
N LEU A 21 -0.24 11.21 -5.80
CA LEU A 21 -1.40 10.65 -6.50
C LEU A 21 -1.52 11.13 -7.96
N ASP A 22 -0.80 12.20 -8.33
CA ASP A 22 -0.72 12.72 -9.71
C ASP A 22 0.64 12.31 -10.32
N GLY A 23 0.99 11.03 -10.17
CA GLY A 23 2.30 10.50 -10.54
C GLY A 23 2.39 9.94 -11.95
N LYS A 24 3.48 9.22 -12.21
CA LYS A 24 3.77 8.52 -13.46
C LYS A 24 3.97 7.02 -13.26
N GLY A 25 3.80 6.52 -12.04
CA GLY A 25 3.99 5.12 -11.69
C GLY A 25 5.41 4.80 -11.23
N GLU A 26 6.16 5.77 -10.69
CA GLU A 26 7.53 5.57 -10.23
C GLU A 26 7.57 5.07 -8.77
N GLY A 27 8.16 3.90 -8.53
CA GLY A 27 8.38 3.33 -7.21
C GLY A 27 9.85 3.42 -6.77
N ARG A 28 10.09 3.94 -5.56
CA ARG A 28 11.37 3.85 -4.84
C ARG A 28 11.12 3.18 -3.50
N ILE A 29 11.05 1.85 -3.54
CA ILE A 29 10.54 1.03 -2.44
C ILE A 29 11.70 0.26 -1.83
N ASP A 30 11.85 0.40 -0.53
CA ASP A 30 12.84 -0.30 0.28
C ASP A 30 12.19 -0.56 1.64
N THR A 31 11.43 -1.67 1.72
CA THR A 31 10.75 -2.05 2.96
C THR A 31 11.57 -2.99 3.83
N SER A 32 12.62 -3.61 3.28
CA SER A 32 13.31 -4.82 3.79
C SER A 32 12.53 -6.13 3.65
N VAL A 33 11.33 -6.11 3.04
CA VAL A 33 10.53 -7.32 2.72
C VAL A 33 10.36 -7.39 1.19
N PRO A 34 11.15 -8.21 0.47
CA PRO A 34 11.20 -8.17 -0.99
C PRO A 34 9.86 -8.40 -1.70
N PHE A 35 8.99 -9.26 -1.15
CA PHE A 35 7.68 -9.49 -1.73
C PHE A 35 6.75 -8.27 -1.58
N LEU A 36 6.80 -7.59 -0.43
CA LEU A 36 6.07 -6.33 -0.23
C LEU A 36 6.60 -5.24 -1.17
N ASP A 37 7.92 -5.17 -1.38
CA ASP A 37 8.52 -4.24 -2.34
C ASP A 37 7.97 -4.47 -3.75
N HIS A 38 7.87 -5.74 -4.17
CA HIS A 38 7.28 -6.10 -5.45
C HIS A 38 5.81 -5.67 -5.55
N MET A 39 4.99 -5.95 -4.54
CA MET A 39 3.57 -5.55 -4.51
C MET A 39 3.38 -4.03 -4.57
N LEU A 40 4.20 -3.28 -3.83
CA LEU A 40 4.14 -1.81 -3.85
C LEU A 40 4.60 -1.23 -5.19
N ASN A 41 5.59 -1.83 -5.85
CA ASN A 41 5.97 -1.41 -7.21
C ASN A 41 4.83 -1.63 -8.23
N LEU A 42 4.11 -2.76 -8.16
CA LEU A 42 2.92 -3.00 -8.99
C LEU A 42 1.81 -1.98 -8.68
N PHE A 43 1.59 -1.68 -7.39
CA PHE A 43 0.64 -0.66 -6.95
C PHE A 43 0.94 0.71 -7.56
N CYS A 44 2.22 1.12 -7.61
CA CYS A 44 2.63 2.36 -8.27
C CYS A 44 2.33 2.31 -9.77
N LYS A 45 2.80 1.25 -10.43
CA LYS A 45 2.75 1.12 -11.88
C LYS A 45 1.32 1.15 -12.41
N HIS A 46 0.42 0.41 -11.77
CA HIS A 46 -0.98 0.31 -12.19
C HIS A 46 -1.87 1.41 -11.61
N GLY A 47 -1.49 2.00 -10.47
CA GLY A 47 -2.17 3.15 -9.88
C GLY A 47 -1.83 4.49 -10.53
N SER A 48 -0.82 4.54 -11.41
CA SER A 48 -0.27 5.79 -11.97
C SER A 48 0.10 6.83 -10.90
N LEU A 49 0.66 6.34 -9.79
CA LEU A 49 1.10 7.15 -8.65
C LEU A 49 2.60 6.96 -8.42
N ASP A 50 3.26 7.96 -7.86
CA ASP A 50 4.65 7.80 -7.43
C ASP A 50 4.67 7.52 -5.93
N LEU A 51 5.55 6.61 -5.51
CA LEU A 51 5.67 6.17 -4.13
C LEU A 51 7.15 6.05 -3.76
N THR A 52 7.52 6.63 -2.61
CA THR A 52 8.79 6.32 -1.96
C THR A 52 8.49 5.72 -0.59
N VAL A 53 9.04 4.53 -0.32
CA VAL A 53 8.96 3.89 0.99
C VAL A 53 10.37 3.60 1.47
N ARG A 54 10.64 3.98 2.71
CA ARG A 54 11.81 3.56 3.48
C ARG A 54 11.31 3.01 4.79
N SER A 55 11.67 1.78 5.12
CA SER A 55 11.38 1.25 6.44
C SER A 55 12.48 0.35 6.99
N GLN A 56 12.53 0.30 8.31
CA GLN A 56 13.29 -0.67 9.09
C GLN A 56 12.38 -1.19 10.20
N GLY A 57 12.57 -2.44 10.61
CA GLY A 57 11.84 -3.02 11.71
C GLY A 57 12.45 -4.31 12.20
N ASP A 58 11.75 -4.94 13.13
CA ASP A 58 12.11 -6.18 13.82
C ASP A 58 11.91 -7.45 12.97
N ILE A 59 12.33 -7.41 11.70
CA ILE A 59 12.17 -8.49 10.71
C ILE A 59 12.75 -9.86 11.13
N ALA A 60 13.61 -9.88 12.16
CA ALA A 60 14.15 -11.11 12.74
C ALA A 60 13.12 -11.91 13.55
N ILE A 61 12.03 -11.26 13.99
CA ILE A 61 10.89 -11.92 14.64
C ILE A 61 9.96 -12.45 13.54
N ASP A 62 9.35 -11.54 12.79
CA ASP A 62 8.64 -11.75 11.54
C ASP A 62 8.42 -10.41 10.81
N ALA A 63 7.72 -10.41 9.68
CA ALA A 63 7.44 -9.20 8.91
C ALA A 63 6.17 -8.45 9.34
N HIS A 64 5.41 -8.95 10.30
CA HIS A 64 4.04 -8.49 10.60
C HIS A 64 4.00 -6.99 10.94
N HIS A 65 4.77 -6.58 11.95
CA HIS A 65 4.77 -5.18 12.43
C HIS A 65 5.18 -4.21 11.32
N LEU A 66 6.20 -4.59 10.56
CA LEU A 66 6.70 -3.79 9.45
C LEU A 66 5.66 -3.61 8.34
N VAL A 67 5.01 -4.71 7.92
CA VAL A 67 3.98 -4.71 6.88
C VAL A 67 2.77 -3.88 7.33
N GLU A 68 2.32 -4.06 8.57
CA GLU A 68 1.23 -3.29 9.16
C GLU A 68 1.55 -1.80 9.18
N ASP A 69 2.74 -1.43 9.68
CA ASP A 69 3.12 -0.04 9.85
C ASP A 69 3.37 0.70 8.52
N VAL A 70 3.88 0.00 7.51
CA VAL A 70 3.92 0.49 6.13
C VAL A 70 2.49 0.74 5.61
N GLY A 71 1.56 -0.20 5.85
CA GLY A 71 0.15 -0.07 5.47
C GLY A 71 -0.54 1.13 6.13
N ILE A 72 -0.32 1.33 7.44
CA ILE A 72 -0.83 2.48 8.20
C ILE A 72 -0.29 3.79 7.62
N CYS A 73 1.03 3.88 7.40
CA CYS A 73 1.65 5.09 6.86
C CYS A 73 1.18 5.40 5.43
N LEU A 74 1.05 4.37 4.59
CA LEU A 74 0.53 4.52 3.23
C LEU A 74 -0.91 5.01 3.23
N GLY A 75 -1.79 4.42 4.04
CA GLY A 75 -3.18 4.86 4.18
C GLY A 75 -3.30 6.31 4.66
N GLN A 76 -2.48 6.70 5.63
CA GLN A 76 -2.39 8.09 6.10
C GLN A 76 -1.88 9.05 5.01
N ALA A 77 -0.87 8.65 4.25
CA ALA A 77 -0.31 9.45 3.17
C ALA A 77 -1.34 9.68 2.05
N VAL A 78 -2.02 8.61 1.60
CA VAL A 78 -3.11 8.71 0.61
C VAL A 78 -4.23 9.61 1.13
N ARG A 79 -4.68 9.42 2.38
CA ARG A 79 -5.72 10.25 2.99
C ARG A 79 -5.34 11.73 3.00
N LYS A 80 -4.09 12.05 3.34
CA LYS A 80 -3.57 13.42 3.39
C LYS A 80 -3.44 14.02 1.98
N SER A 81 -2.94 13.25 1.01
CA SER A 81 -2.83 13.68 -0.40
C SER A 81 -4.18 13.96 -1.06
N LEU A 82 -5.25 13.31 -0.60
CA LEU A 82 -6.61 13.52 -1.12
C LEU A 82 -7.25 14.86 -0.68
N GLY A 83 -6.72 15.54 0.32
CA GLY A 83 -7.21 16.85 0.77
C GLY A 83 -8.69 16.85 1.16
N ASP A 84 -9.44 17.82 0.61
CA ASP A 84 -10.89 17.99 0.83
C ASP A 84 -11.76 16.99 0.04
N ARG A 85 -11.16 16.21 -0.87
CA ARG A 85 -11.82 15.23 -1.74
C ARG A 85 -12.83 15.84 -2.72
N HIS A 86 -12.70 17.12 -3.05
CA HIS A 86 -13.58 17.76 -4.02
C HIS A 86 -13.15 17.41 -5.47
N GLY A 87 -14.13 17.26 -6.36
CA GLY A 87 -13.89 17.06 -7.80
C GLY A 87 -13.27 15.71 -8.21
N ILE A 88 -13.27 14.70 -7.34
CA ILE A 88 -12.73 13.37 -7.65
C ILE A 88 -13.84 12.36 -8.00
N SER A 89 -13.48 11.36 -8.78
CA SER A 89 -14.28 10.13 -8.88
C SER A 89 -14.27 9.42 -7.53
N ARG A 90 -15.33 9.62 -6.76
CA ARG A 90 -15.48 9.04 -5.41
C ARG A 90 -15.48 7.51 -5.42
N TYR A 91 -16.09 6.92 -6.44
CA TYR A 91 -16.23 5.48 -6.61
C TYR A 91 -15.29 4.99 -7.71
N GLY A 92 -14.69 3.81 -7.49
CA GLY A 92 -13.86 3.14 -8.46
C GLY A 92 -14.02 1.63 -8.34
N THR A 93 -13.89 0.94 -9.46
CA THR A 93 -13.83 -0.53 -9.51
C THR A 93 -12.77 -0.96 -10.52
N ALA A 94 -12.08 -2.05 -10.23
CA ALA A 94 -11.11 -2.65 -11.12
C ALA A 94 -11.16 -4.17 -10.98
N VAL A 95 -10.96 -4.85 -12.11
CA VAL A 95 -10.82 -6.31 -12.19
C VAL A 95 -9.51 -6.58 -12.92
N VAL A 96 -8.63 -7.37 -12.31
CA VAL A 96 -7.27 -7.64 -12.82
C VAL A 96 -7.02 -9.15 -12.79
N PRO A 97 -6.73 -9.78 -13.95
CA PRO A 97 -6.28 -11.17 -13.99
C PRO A 97 -4.76 -11.29 -13.86
N MET A 98 -4.31 -12.43 -13.34
CA MET A 98 -2.92 -12.89 -13.42
C MET A 98 -2.95 -14.42 -13.54
N ASP A 99 -2.55 -14.93 -14.70
CA ASP A 99 -2.68 -16.34 -15.09
C ASP A 99 -4.12 -16.88 -14.81
N GLU A 100 -4.29 -17.95 -14.04
CA GLU A 100 -5.59 -18.51 -13.67
C GLU A 100 -6.33 -17.73 -12.57
N SER A 101 -5.67 -16.76 -11.95
CA SER A 101 -6.22 -15.97 -10.82
C SER A 101 -6.93 -14.70 -11.30
N LEU A 102 -8.01 -14.35 -10.62
CA LEU A 102 -8.80 -13.14 -10.88
C LEU A 102 -9.07 -12.39 -9.58
N CYS A 103 -8.71 -11.11 -9.51
CA CYS A 103 -9.01 -10.24 -8.39
C CYS A 103 -9.88 -9.06 -8.80
N SER A 104 -10.78 -8.64 -7.92
CA SER A 104 -11.61 -7.45 -8.10
C SER A 104 -11.59 -6.58 -6.85
N VAL A 105 -11.46 -5.26 -7.04
CA VAL A 105 -11.53 -4.27 -5.96
C VAL A 105 -12.62 -3.24 -6.31
N THR A 106 -13.46 -2.91 -5.34
CA THR A 106 -14.41 -1.79 -5.43
C THR A 106 -14.19 -0.88 -4.23
N MET A 107 -14.08 0.43 -4.48
CA MET A 107 -13.69 1.43 -3.50
C MET A 107 -14.67 2.60 -3.48
N ASP A 108 -15.00 3.08 -2.27
CA ASP A 108 -15.69 4.34 -2.01
C ASP A 108 -14.78 5.23 -1.15
N LEU A 109 -14.35 6.37 -1.67
CA LEU A 109 -13.60 7.40 -0.95
C LEU A 109 -14.53 8.22 -0.02
N SER A 110 -15.18 7.53 0.90
CA SER A 110 -16.30 8.04 1.72
C SER A 110 -15.91 8.79 2.99
N GLY A 111 -14.64 8.67 3.41
CA GLY A 111 -14.18 9.13 4.71
C GLY A 111 -14.53 8.20 5.89
N ARG A 112 -15.25 7.09 5.67
CA ARG A 112 -15.54 6.07 6.67
C ARG A 112 -14.64 4.83 6.44
N PRO A 113 -13.81 4.42 7.41
CA PRO A 113 -12.94 3.27 7.23
C PRO A 113 -13.76 1.97 7.28
N TYR A 114 -13.63 1.13 6.26
CA TYR A 114 -14.25 -0.18 6.20
C TYR A 114 -13.50 -1.06 5.19
N LEU A 115 -13.39 -2.37 5.47
CA LEU A 115 -12.77 -3.34 4.57
C LEU A 115 -13.61 -4.62 4.55
N ILE A 116 -13.95 -5.08 3.34
CA ILE A 116 -14.49 -6.41 3.13
C ILE A 116 -13.42 -7.21 2.39
N TRP A 117 -12.79 -8.14 3.10
CA TRP A 117 -11.76 -9.00 2.55
C TRP A 117 -12.34 -10.37 2.23
N ARG A 118 -12.34 -10.74 0.95
CA ARG A 118 -12.83 -12.05 0.45
C ARG A 118 -11.76 -12.79 -0.36
N VAL A 119 -10.49 -12.52 -0.07
CA VAL A 119 -9.38 -13.22 -0.73
C VAL A 119 -9.16 -14.54 0.00
N LYS A 120 -9.16 -15.63 -0.75
CA LYS A 120 -8.79 -16.95 -0.24
C LYS A 120 -7.30 -17.14 -0.46
N LEU A 121 -6.53 -16.85 0.57
CA LEU A 121 -5.11 -17.16 0.58
C LEU A 121 -4.95 -18.61 1.01
N GLY A 122 -4.15 -19.37 0.28
CA GLY A 122 -3.76 -20.71 0.71
C GLY A 122 -2.86 -20.62 1.95
N SER A 123 -2.58 -21.75 2.60
CA SER A 123 -1.71 -21.80 3.78
C SER A 123 -0.20 -21.80 3.45
N ALA A 124 0.16 -21.47 2.20
CA ALA A 124 1.55 -21.48 1.75
C ALA A 124 2.11 -20.06 1.79
N ARG A 125 3.31 -19.93 2.36
CA ARG A 125 4.09 -18.70 2.27
C ARG A 125 4.47 -18.40 0.82
N ILE A 126 4.55 -17.11 0.49
CA ILE A 126 5.05 -16.64 -0.81
C ILE A 126 6.52 -16.24 -0.62
N GLY A 127 7.41 -17.22 -0.80
CA GLY A 127 8.79 -17.09 -0.35
C GLY A 127 8.83 -17.00 1.18
N GLU A 128 9.43 -15.94 1.72
CA GLU A 128 9.47 -15.67 3.17
C GLU A 128 8.26 -14.85 3.67
N PHE A 129 7.38 -14.42 2.76
CA PHE A 129 6.22 -13.61 3.11
C PHE A 129 5.06 -14.47 3.59
N ASP A 130 4.48 -14.11 4.73
CA ASP A 130 3.27 -14.72 5.27
C ASP A 130 2.06 -13.88 4.82
N PRO A 131 1.23 -14.40 3.89
CA PRO A 131 0.20 -13.61 3.20
C PRO A 131 -1.10 -13.39 3.99
#